data_AF-A0AAU9DD31-F1
#
_entry.id   AF-A0AAU9DD31-F1
#
_cell.length_a   1.000
_cell.length_b   1.000
_cell.length_c   1.000
_cell.angle_alpha   90.00
_cell.angle_beta   90.00
_cell.angle_gamma   90.00
#
_symmetry.space_group_name_H-M   'P 1'
#
loop_
_entity.id
_entity.type
_entity.pdbx_description
1 polymer ?
#
loop_
_entity_poly.entity_id
_entity_poly.type
_entity_poly.pdbx_seq_one_letter_code
_entity_poly.pdbx_strand_id
1 'polypeptide(L)'
;MNELDDCFAEYFTTIKSPEQREIFRQILIQTMLMLELNSYPEMDGGNPSFFLNDQPVIGFSANTEQIEIIPQNIVALKTAVSWDHDFPFDHVKKLVKLREAELLEDIEGVDRAED
;
A
#
# COMPACT_ATOMS: atom_id res chain seq x y z
N MET A 1 -4.54 8.84 -19.92
CA MET A 1 -3.23 9.19 -19.34
C MET A 1 -3.22 8.54 -17.97
N ASN A 2 -2.20 7.74 -17.64
CA ASN A 2 -2.24 6.88 -16.46
C ASN A 2 -1.62 7.68 -15.29
N GLU A 3 -2.45 8.32 -14.47
CA GLU A 3 -2.02 9.31 -13.45
C GLU A 3 -0.94 8.77 -12.49
N LEU A 4 -0.95 7.46 -12.22
CA LEU A 4 0.09 6.78 -11.44
C LEU A 4 1.46 6.74 -12.11
N ASP A 5 1.50 6.50 -13.43
CA ASP A 5 2.76 6.43 -14.17
C ASP A 5 3.41 7.82 -14.24
N ASP A 6 2.61 8.88 -14.34
CA ASP A 6 3.11 10.26 -14.34
C ASP A 6 3.55 10.69 -12.92
N CYS A 7 2.76 10.35 -11.89
CA CYS A 7 3.05 10.70 -10.50
C CYS A 7 4.35 10.04 -9.99
N PHE A 8 4.59 8.78 -10.37
CA PHE A 8 5.71 7.98 -9.86
C PHE A 8 6.79 7.71 -10.91
N ALA A 9 6.79 8.44 -12.03
CA ALA A 9 7.72 8.25 -13.15
C ALA A 9 9.18 8.21 -12.69
N GLU A 10 9.60 9.20 -11.90
CA GLU A 10 10.96 9.29 -11.37
C GLU A 10 11.30 8.11 -10.47
N TYR A 11 10.36 7.71 -9.61
CA TYR A 11 10.55 6.59 -8.70
C TYR A 11 10.71 5.26 -9.45
N PHE A 12 9.91 5.01 -10.50
CA PHE A 12 10.03 3.81 -11.32
C PHE A 12 11.41 3.66 -11.99
N THR A 13 12.13 4.76 -12.24
CA THR A 13 13.49 4.70 -12.79
C THR A 13 14.51 4.13 -11.81
N THR A 14 14.23 4.19 -10.51
CA THR A 14 15.10 3.63 -9.45
C THR A 14 15.03 2.10 -9.40
N ILE A 15 13.91 1.52 -9.84
CA ILE A 15 13.68 0.07 -9.91
C ILE A 15 14.33 -0.47 -11.19
N LYS A 16 15.48 -1.15 -11.04
CA LYS A 16 16.27 -1.65 -12.18
C LYS A 16 15.61 -2.82 -12.92
N SER A 17 14.96 -3.72 -12.19
CA SER A 17 14.33 -4.90 -12.78
C SER A 17 13.00 -4.53 -13.46
N PRO A 18 12.84 -4.76 -14.78
CA PRO A 18 11.56 -4.49 -15.46
C PRO A 18 10.40 -5.29 -14.88
N GLU A 19 10.65 -6.54 -14.48
CA GLU A 19 9.65 -7.41 -13.84
C GLU A 19 9.22 -6.84 -12.48
N GLN A 20 10.19 -6.42 -11.66
CA GLN A 20 9.90 -5.81 -10.35
C GLN A 20 9.13 -4.50 -10.51
N ARG A 21 9.47 -3.70 -11.53
CA ARG A 21 8.77 -2.45 -11.85
C ARG A 21 7.30 -2.72 -12.22
N GLU A 22 7.04 -3.74 -13.02
CA GLU A 22 5.68 -4.11 -13.38
C GLU A 22 4.91 -4.64 -12.18
N ILE A 23 5.51 -5.49 -11.34
CA ILE A 23 4.90 -5.95 -10.09
C ILE A 23 4.56 -4.74 -9.19
N PHE A 24 5.49 -3.80 -9.03
CA PHE A 24 5.27 -2.58 -8.24
C PHE A 24 4.11 -1.75 -8.78
N ARG A 25 4.05 -1.56 -10.11
CA ARG A 25 2.93 -0.88 -10.78
C ARG A 25 1.60 -1.59 -10.49
N GLN A 26 1.55 -2.92 -10.61
CA GLN A 26 0.33 -3.68 -10.33
C GLN A 26 -0.13 -3.50 -8.87
N ILE A 27 0.80 -3.50 -7.90
CA ILE A 27 0.50 -3.23 -6.50
C ILE A 27 -0.13 -1.85 -6.31
N LEU A 28 0.43 -0.81 -6.95
CA LEU A 28 -0.11 0.55 -6.87
C LEU A 28 -1.51 0.65 -7.48
N ILE A 29 -1.74 0.04 -8.65
CA ILE A 29 -3.05 0.03 -9.31
C ILE A 29 -4.09 -0.68 -8.43
N GLN A 30 -3.75 -1.87 -7.91
CA GLN A 30 -4.65 -2.61 -7.03
C GLN A 30 -4.96 -1.83 -5.76
N THR A 31 -3.95 -1.18 -5.16
CA THR A 31 -4.19 -0.36 -3.98
C THR A 31 -5.11 0.83 -4.30
N MET A 32 -4.89 1.53 -5.42
CA MET A 32 -5.77 2.61 -5.85
C MET A 32 -7.22 2.15 -6.07
N LEU A 33 -7.42 0.94 -6.60
CA LEU A 33 -8.76 0.36 -6.79
C LEU A 33 -9.43 -0.03 -5.46
N MET A 34 -8.65 -0.34 -4.43
CA MET A 34 -9.16 -0.69 -3.10
C MET A 34 -9.49 0.52 -2.24
N LEU A 35 -8.87 1.67 -2.51
CA LEU A 35 -9.07 2.90 -1.74
C LEU A 35 -10.32 3.66 -2.21
N GLU A 36 -11.01 4.32 -1.27
CA GLU A 36 -12.21 5.12 -1.54
C GLU A 36 -11.98 6.30 -2.52
N LEU A 37 -13.10 6.83 -3.07
CA LEU A 37 -13.21 7.87 -4.11
C LEU A 37 -12.46 9.21 -3.85
N ASN A 38 -11.89 9.42 -2.67
CA ASN A 38 -11.14 10.61 -2.30
C ASN A 38 -9.64 10.35 -2.07
N SER A 39 -9.16 9.17 -2.45
CA SER A 39 -7.73 8.87 -2.39
C SER A 39 -6.98 9.42 -3.61
N TYR A 40 -5.75 9.88 -3.38
CA TYR A 40 -4.88 10.36 -4.47
C TYR A 40 -3.41 9.95 -4.23
N PRO A 41 -2.65 9.66 -5.30
CA PRO A 41 -1.23 9.35 -5.20
C PRO A 41 -0.38 10.62 -5.05
N GLU A 42 0.67 10.56 -4.22
CA GLU A 42 1.68 11.62 -4.08
C GLU A 42 3.03 11.02 -3.63
N MET A 43 4.13 11.72 -3.96
CA MET A 43 5.46 11.39 -3.45
C MET A 43 5.66 11.99 -2.06
N ASP A 44 5.86 11.14 -1.05
CA ASP A 44 6.10 11.56 0.34
C ASP A 44 7.45 11.02 0.83
N GLY A 45 8.32 11.92 1.28
CA GLY A 45 9.67 11.55 1.74
C GLY A 45 10.51 10.77 0.72
N GLY A 46 10.22 10.90 -0.58
CA GLY A 46 10.87 10.14 -1.65
C GLY A 46 10.26 8.76 -1.94
N ASN A 47 9.13 8.43 -1.31
CA ASN A 47 8.41 7.17 -1.50
C ASN A 47 7.03 7.42 -2.12
N PRO A 48 6.58 6.59 -3.07
CA PRO A 48 5.19 6.60 -3.54
C PRO A 48 4.24 6.35 -2.38
N SER A 49 3.21 7.18 -2.24
CA SER A 49 2.21 7.06 -1.19
C SER A 49 0.81 7.40 -1.71
N PHE A 50 -0.22 6.88 -1.04
CA PHE A 50 -1.60 7.31 -1.22
C PHE A 50 -2.08 8.07 0.02
N PHE A 51 -2.79 9.15 -0.25
CA PHE A 51 -3.38 10.02 0.74
C PHE A 51 -4.90 9.89 0.71
N LEU A 52 -5.54 10.08 1.86
CA LEU A 52 -6.99 10.24 2.01
C LEU A 52 -7.22 11.43 2.93
N ASN A 53 -8.02 12.41 2.50
CA ASN A 53 -8.29 13.63 3.26
C ASN A 53 -7.00 14.32 3.76
N ASP A 54 -6.02 14.51 2.87
CA ASP A 54 -4.71 15.12 3.14
C ASP A 54 -3.83 14.39 4.18
N GLN A 55 -4.17 13.15 4.53
CA GLN A 55 -3.34 12.31 5.40
C GLN A 55 -2.77 11.12 4.63
N PRO A 56 -1.47 10.81 4.80
CA PRO A 56 -0.89 9.62 4.19
C PRO A 56 -1.48 8.37 4.84
N VAL A 57 -1.95 7.45 4.01
CA VAL A 57 -2.62 6.23 4.46
C VAL A 57 -1.67 5.04 4.31
N ILE A 58 -1.01 4.96 3.16
CA ILE A 58 -0.16 3.85 2.77
C ILE A 58 0.98 4.37 1.88
N GLY A 59 2.20 3.99 2.22
CA GLY A 59 3.41 4.25 1.45
C GLY A 59 4.01 2.97 0.89
N PHE A 60 4.87 3.13 -0.10
CA PHE A 60 5.55 2.02 -0.76
C PHE A 60 7.03 2.33 -0.91
N SER A 61 7.85 1.34 -0.67
CA SER A 61 9.26 1.39 -1.02
C SER A 61 9.64 0.14 -1.83
N ALA A 62 10.65 0.26 -2.67
CA ALA A 62 11.13 -0.83 -3.50
C ALA A 62 12.65 -0.73 -3.52
N ASN A 63 13.32 -1.79 -3.07
CA ASN A 63 14.76 -1.92 -3.18
C ASN A 63 15.10 -3.07 -4.13
N THR A 64 16.38 -3.44 -4.25
CA THR A 64 16.81 -4.48 -5.18
C THR A 64 16.27 -5.89 -4.87
N GLU A 65 15.76 -6.12 -3.67
CA GLU A 65 15.39 -7.45 -3.17
C GLU A 65 13.88 -7.58 -2.88
N GLN A 66 13.23 -6.50 -2.46
CA GLN A 66 11.84 -6.54 -2.00
C GLN A 66 11.08 -5.24 -2.31
N ILE A 67 9.75 -5.36 -2.32
CA ILE A 67 8.79 -4.27 -2.28
C ILE A 67 8.24 -4.22 -0.86
N GLU A 68 8.40 -3.09 -0.20
CA GLU A 68 7.86 -2.84 1.13
C GLU A 68 6.57 -2.05 1.01
N ILE A 69 5.53 -2.52 1.70
CA ILE A 69 4.30 -1.76 1.92
C ILE A 69 4.36 -1.23 3.35
N ILE A 70 4.18 0.08 3.47
CA ILE A 70 4.36 0.84 4.70
C ILE A 70 3.02 1.48 5.06
N PRO A 71 2.19 0.84 5.90
CA PRO A 71 1.01 1.51 6.45
C PRO A 71 1.46 2.75 7.22
N GLN A 72 0.86 3.91 6.93
CA GLN A 72 1.19 5.17 7.62
C GLN A 72 0.09 5.57 8.61
N ASN A 73 -1.17 5.30 8.28
CA ASN A 73 -2.30 5.57 9.16
C ASN A 73 -3.30 4.42 9.07
N ILE A 74 -3.20 3.46 9.99
CA ILE A 74 -3.98 2.21 9.96
C ILE A 74 -5.49 2.48 10.16
N VAL A 75 -5.86 3.50 10.92
CA VAL A 75 -7.27 3.89 11.11
C VAL A 75 -7.84 4.43 9.80
N ALA A 76 -7.13 5.37 9.16
CA ALA A 76 -7.53 5.88 7.85
C ALA A 76 -7.53 4.77 6.78
N LEU A 77 -6.58 3.83 6.84
CA LEU A 77 -6.52 2.69 5.93
C LEU A 77 -7.72 1.74 6.12
N LYS A 78 -8.11 1.49 7.38
CA LYS A 78 -9.31 0.70 7.69
C LYS A 78 -10.58 1.34 7.17
N THR A 79 -10.68 2.68 7.21
CA THR A 79 -11.82 3.42 6.64
C THR A 79 -11.76 3.47 5.11
N ALA A 80 -10.56 3.60 4.55
CA ALA A 80 -10.34 3.76 3.12
C ALA A 80 -10.50 2.47 2.31
N VAL A 81 -10.32 1.31 2.95
CA VAL A 81 -10.33 0.01 2.28
C VAL A 81 -11.67 -0.68 2.50
N SER A 82 -12.34 -1.04 1.40
CA SER A 82 -13.45 -2.01 1.47
C SER A 82 -12.88 -3.39 1.77
N TRP A 83 -12.97 -3.83 3.03
CA TRP A 83 -12.45 -5.12 3.51
C TRP A 83 -13.16 -6.36 2.96
N ASP A 84 -14.18 -6.19 2.12
CA ASP A 84 -14.83 -7.30 1.40
C ASP A 84 -13.97 -7.88 0.27
N HIS A 85 -12.79 -7.32 0.02
CA HIS A 85 -11.83 -7.80 -0.96
C HIS A 85 -10.55 -8.29 -0.30
N ASP A 86 -10.27 -9.60 -0.42
CA ASP A 86 -8.94 -10.14 -0.11
C ASP A 86 -7.88 -9.36 -0.89
N PHE A 87 -6.89 -8.79 -0.18
CA PHE A 87 -5.75 -8.12 -0.83
C PHE A 87 -5.05 -9.12 -1.76
N PRO A 88 -4.96 -8.86 -3.08
CA PRO A 88 -4.55 -9.86 -4.08
C PRO A 88 -3.02 -10.05 -4.14
N PHE A 89 -2.36 -10.26 -3.01
CA PHE A 89 -0.90 -10.43 -2.94
C PHE A 89 -0.46 -11.88 -2.76
N ASP A 90 -1.37 -12.86 -2.75
CA ASP A 90 -1.04 -14.27 -2.50
C ASP A 90 0.08 -14.82 -3.40
N HIS A 91 0.13 -14.37 -4.66
CA HIS A 91 1.15 -14.75 -5.64
C HIS A 91 2.45 -13.91 -5.57
N VAL A 92 2.44 -12.80 -4.82
CA VAL A 92 3.54 -11.83 -4.68
C VAL A 92 4.10 -11.79 -3.24
N LYS A 93 3.53 -12.58 -2.31
CA LYS A 93 3.91 -12.69 -0.89
C LYS A 93 5.41 -12.90 -0.62
N LYS A 94 6.17 -13.45 -1.57
CA LYS A 94 7.63 -13.62 -1.43
C LYS A 94 8.42 -12.32 -1.60
N LEU A 95 7.90 -11.37 -2.38
CA LEU A 95 8.55 -10.10 -2.71
C LEU A 95 7.96 -8.92 -1.94
N VAL A 96 6.72 -9.06 -1.47
CA VAL A 96 6.01 -8.02 -0.71
C VAL A 96 6.19 -8.27 0.78
N LYS A 97 6.89 -7.37 1.46
CA LYS A 97 6.99 -7.37 2.92
C LYS A 97 6.10 -6.26 3.48
N LEU A 98 5.07 -6.67 4.23
CA LEU A 98 4.32 -5.73 5.06
C LEU A 98 5.15 -5.46 6.32
N ARG A 99 5.45 -4.20 6.63
CA ARG A 99 6.03 -3.87 7.94
C ARG A 99 4.92 -4.00 8.99
N GLU A 100 4.84 -5.16 9.64
CA GLU A 100 3.84 -5.52 10.67
C GLU A 100 3.91 -4.71 11.97
N ALA A 101 4.73 -3.66 12.05
CA ALA A 101 5.08 -3.02 13.32
C ALA A 101 3.91 -2.31 14.05
N GLU A 102 2.74 -2.15 13.43
CA GLU A 102 1.58 -1.51 14.07
C GLU A 102 0.22 -2.20 13.79
N LEU A 103 0.19 -3.31 13.03
CA LEU A 103 -1.08 -3.99 12.70
C LEU A 103 -1.60 -4.89 13.83
N LEU A 104 -0.76 -5.18 14.83
CA LEU A 104 -1.00 -6.24 15.82
C LEU A 104 -1.32 -5.75 17.24
N GLU A 105 -1.23 -4.45 17.56
CA GLU A 105 -1.51 -3.99 18.94
C GLU A 105 -3.00 -3.72 19.22
N ASP A 106 -3.89 -3.83 18.23
CA ASP A 106 -5.33 -3.57 18.37
C ASP A 106 -6.21 -4.81 18.08
N ILE A 107 -5.65 -6.01 18.22
CA ILE A 107 -6.42 -7.27 18.30
C ILE A 107 -6.42 -7.82 19.75
N GLU A 108 -6.21 -6.96 20.74
CA GLU A 108 -6.57 -7.22 22.15
C GLU A 108 -7.85 -6.45 22.48
N GLY A 109 -8.96 -6.89 21.89
CA GLY A 109 -10.27 -6.27 22.12
C GLY A 109 -11.47 -7.10 21.67
N VAL A 110 -11.25 -8.31 21.14
CA VAL A 110 -12.33 -9.30 21.05
C VAL A 110 -12.46 -9.92 22.43
N ASP A 111 -13.18 -9.23 23.30
CA ASP A 111 -13.86 -9.86 24.43
C ASP A 111 -14.77 -10.93 23.82
N ARG A 112 -14.28 -12.16 23.72
CA ARG A 112 -15.16 -13.33 23.70
C ARG A 112 -15.72 -13.43 25.11
N ALA A 113 -16.70 -12.59 25.41
CA ALA A 113 -17.71 -12.98 26.36
C ALA A 113 -18.38 -14.22 25.75
N GLU A 114 -17.93 -15.38 26.21
CA GLU A 114 -18.76 -16.57 26.27
C GLU A 114 -20.11 -16.18 26.89
N ASP A 115 -21.13 -16.14 26.04
CA ASP A 115 -22.48 -16.66 26.30
C ASP A 115 -23.19 -16.94 24.96
#